data_AF-A0A3N1A3N1-F1
#
_entry.id   AF-A0A3N1A3N1-F1
#
_cell.length_a   1.000
_cell.length_b   1.000
_cell.length_c   1.000
_cell.angle_alpha   90.00
_cell.angle_beta   90.00
_cell.angle_gamma   90.00
#
_symmetry.space_group_name_H-M   'P 1'
#
loop_
_entity.id
_entity.type
_entity.pdbx_description
1 polymer ?
#
loop_
_entity_poly.entity_id
_entity_poly.type
_entity_poly.pdbx_seq_one_letter_code
_entity_poly.pdbx_strand_id
1 'polypeptide(L)'
;MIPYLQLTTGRRRRLVLQTPISFYRHPDSGQRIVVVATHHYAEPAYYRELLHDIDCYQQDGYVVHYENAQYQTPGDEPTQAEQSVLDDLNALRDLETVRMAPLGWVRQPSLLHHPTWQRKDLTDLDVIRQAGTDAMTHYLTTRRALFDWPDQQVWRLSRVYAFFALSTRLIASSAAKNTVPRPHRDPRMRAVAQVLTDTRTALALDAAVTTTEDTVMIWGAAHLPGIHTGLTAAGHHLDGDPQWRTVGYLPSIAASALRYLLRQPPAMHPRYHHATPAAPLGPAPTK
;
A
#
# COMPACT_ATOMS: atom_id res chain seq x y z
N MET A 1 -14.60 14.29 -7.09
CA MET A 1 -13.52 13.59 -7.81
C MET A 1 -12.41 13.33 -6.80
N ILE A 2 -12.28 12.11 -6.29
CA ILE A 2 -11.34 11.81 -5.19
C ILE A 2 -10.11 11.12 -5.78
N PRO A 3 -8.93 11.74 -5.80
CA PRO A 3 -7.71 11.06 -6.20
C PRO A 3 -7.22 10.19 -5.05
N TYR A 4 -7.00 8.91 -5.32
CA TYR A 4 -6.58 7.91 -4.34
C TYR A 4 -5.06 7.87 -4.11
N LEU A 5 -4.32 8.42 -5.07
CA LEU A 5 -2.92 8.81 -4.97
C LEU A 5 -2.82 10.19 -5.59
N GLN A 6 -2.43 11.20 -4.81
CA GLN A 6 -2.18 12.52 -5.34
C GLN A 6 -0.67 12.73 -5.46
N LEU A 7 -0.20 12.87 -6.69
CA LEU A 7 1.02 13.60 -6.97
C LEU A 7 0.61 15.05 -7.15
N THR A 8 0.89 15.91 -6.18
CA THR A 8 0.54 17.32 -6.29
C THR A 8 1.38 17.98 -7.39
N THR A 9 0.73 18.40 -8.49
CA THR A 9 1.37 19.00 -9.67
C THR A 9 1.40 20.54 -9.64
N GLY A 10 1.40 21.16 -8.45
CA GLY A 10 1.79 22.55 -8.30
C GLY A 10 3.25 22.75 -8.70
N ARG A 11 3.63 23.91 -9.26
CA ARG A 11 4.98 24.27 -9.78
C ARG A 11 6.18 23.94 -8.84
N ARG A 12 5.94 23.57 -7.57
CA ARG A 12 6.96 23.22 -6.54
C ARG A 12 6.87 21.82 -5.90
N ARG A 13 5.90 20.95 -6.24
CA ARG A 13 5.66 19.65 -5.54
C ARG A 13 5.60 18.40 -6.44
N ARG A 14 6.07 18.47 -7.70
CA ARG A 14 6.01 17.39 -8.72
C ARG A 14 6.64 16.02 -8.37
N LEU A 15 7.19 15.89 -7.17
CA LEU A 15 8.01 14.79 -6.68
C LEU A 15 7.56 14.25 -5.32
N VAL A 16 6.48 14.80 -4.72
CA VAL A 16 5.99 14.32 -3.42
C VAL A 16 4.89 13.30 -3.65
N LEU A 17 5.10 12.08 -3.14
CA LEU A 17 4.07 11.05 -3.09
C LEU A 17 3.28 11.22 -1.80
N GLN A 18 1.95 11.28 -1.91
CA GLN A 18 1.05 11.43 -0.76
C GLN A 18 -0.10 10.42 -0.83
N THR A 19 -0.57 9.99 0.33
CA THR A 19 -1.81 9.21 0.47
C THR A 19 -2.83 9.97 1.32
N PRO A 20 -4.14 9.81 1.05
CA PRO A 20 -5.18 10.47 1.81
C PRO A 20 -5.59 9.71 3.08
N ILE A 21 -6.04 10.45 4.08
CA ILE A 21 -6.92 9.98 5.14
C ILE A 21 -8.28 10.63 4.86
N SER A 22 -9.27 9.80 4.53
CA SER A 22 -10.61 10.24 4.13
C SER A 22 -11.61 9.95 5.23
N PHE A 23 -12.54 10.86 5.44
CA PHE A 23 -13.56 10.77 6.49
C PHE A 23 -14.91 10.50 5.84
N TYR A 24 -15.61 9.50 6.36
CA TYR A 24 -16.95 9.13 5.91
C TYR A 24 -17.90 9.13 7.08
N ARG A 25 -19.15 9.55 6.83
CA ARG A 25 -20.23 9.53 7.81
C ARG A 25 -21.52 9.04 7.19
N HIS A 26 -22.21 8.13 7.85
CA HIS A 26 -23.57 7.72 7.49
C HIS A 26 -24.57 8.72 8.08
N PRO A 27 -25.47 9.33 7.28
CA PRO A 27 -26.36 10.39 7.76
C PRO A 27 -27.36 9.88 8.80
N ASP A 28 -27.90 8.67 8.62
CA ASP A 28 -28.97 8.15 9.49
C ASP A 28 -28.44 7.52 10.79
N SER A 29 -27.47 6.61 10.70
CA SER A 29 -26.89 5.97 11.89
C SER A 29 -25.88 6.84 12.63
N GLY A 30 -25.35 7.89 11.97
CA GLY A 30 -24.26 8.71 12.49
C GLY A 30 -22.88 8.04 12.46
N GLN A 31 -22.79 6.77 12.04
CA GLN A 31 -21.54 5.99 12.03
C GLN A 31 -20.45 6.67 11.20
N ARG A 32 -19.23 6.71 11.75
CA ARG A 32 -18.05 7.32 11.12
C ARG A 32 -17.06 6.23 10.70
N ILE A 33 -16.56 6.36 9.47
CA ILE A 33 -15.49 5.50 8.94
C ILE A 33 -14.34 6.39 8.47
N VAL A 34 -13.16 6.20 9.04
CA VAL A 34 -11.91 6.87 8.63
C VAL A 34 -11.11 5.91 7.77
N VAL A 35 -10.91 6.24 6.50
CA VAL A 35 -10.10 5.43 5.59
C VAL A 35 -8.68 6.00 5.51
N VAL A 36 -7.75 5.32 6.17
CA VAL A 36 -6.31 5.62 6.15
C VAL A 36 -5.66 4.87 4.99
N ALA A 37 -5.39 5.60 3.91
CA ALA A 37 -4.71 5.03 2.76
C ALA A 37 -3.20 4.92 3.00
N THR A 38 -2.65 3.75 2.65
CA THR A 38 -1.25 3.42 2.86
C THR A 38 -0.51 3.14 1.57
N HIS A 39 0.80 3.32 1.61
CA HIS A 39 1.71 2.78 0.60
C HIS A 39 2.55 1.67 1.25
N HIS A 40 2.79 0.57 0.53
CA HIS A 40 3.48 -0.60 1.10
C HIS A 40 4.96 -0.36 1.44
N TYR A 41 5.58 0.64 0.80
CA TYR A 41 6.93 1.12 1.11
C TYR A 41 6.94 2.64 1.21
N ALA A 42 7.49 3.19 2.29
CA ALA A 42 7.51 4.62 2.53
C ALA A 42 8.69 5.03 3.42
N GLU A 43 8.89 6.34 3.59
CA GLU A 43 9.83 6.87 4.57
C GLU A 43 9.37 6.51 6.00
N PRO A 44 10.26 6.22 6.96
CA PRO A 44 9.86 5.86 8.33
C PRO A 44 9.00 6.94 9.04
N ALA A 45 9.24 8.22 8.72
CA ALA A 45 8.46 9.33 9.28
C ALA A 45 6.97 9.24 8.93
N TYR A 46 6.65 8.79 7.72
CA TYR A 46 5.28 8.61 7.25
C TYR A 46 4.51 7.64 8.14
N TYR A 47 5.08 6.47 8.43
CA TYR A 47 4.40 5.48 9.27
C TYR A 47 4.26 5.95 10.73
N ARG A 48 5.20 6.76 11.24
CA ARG A 48 5.05 7.38 12.57
C ARG A 48 3.90 8.37 12.61
N GLU A 49 3.76 9.21 11.58
CA GLU A 49 2.63 10.14 11.47
C GLU A 49 1.30 9.38 11.39
N LEU A 50 1.23 8.30 10.58
CA LEU A 50 0.03 7.48 10.50
C LEU A 50 -0.31 6.80 11.83
N LEU A 51 0.67 6.24 12.53
CA LEU A 51 0.46 5.63 13.85
C LEU A 51 -0.10 6.65 14.84
N HIS A 52 0.48 7.86 14.87
CA HIS A 52 -0.04 8.93 15.71
C HIS A 52 -1.51 9.26 15.41
N ASP A 53 -1.87 9.41 14.13
CA ASP A 53 -3.25 9.67 13.73
C ASP A 53 -4.19 8.52 14.16
N ILE A 54 -3.78 7.26 13.92
CA ILE A 54 -4.56 6.06 14.25
C ILE A 54 -4.74 5.94 15.76
N ASP A 55 -3.70 6.19 16.55
CA ASP A 55 -3.75 6.15 18.01
C ASP A 55 -4.72 7.20 18.55
N CYS A 56 -4.76 8.40 17.96
CA CYS A 56 -5.74 9.43 18.31
C CYS A 56 -7.18 8.95 18.04
N TYR A 57 -7.46 8.36 16.86
CA TYR A 57 -8.79 7.81 16.59
C TYR A 57 -9.15 6.66 17.54
N GLN A 58 -8.19 5.78 17.86
CA GLN A 58 -8.43 4.68 18.79
C GLN A 58 -8.73 5.20 20.20
N GLN A 59 -8.07 6.27 20.65
CA GLN A 59 -8.37 6.95 21.92
C GLN A 59 -9.76 7.59 21.93
N ASP A 60 -10.25 8.03 20.77
CA ASP A 60 -11.62 8.53 20.57
C ASP A 60 -12.67 7.41 20.46
N GLY A 61 -12.28 6.15 20.68
CA GLY A 61 -13.18 5.00 20.74
C GLY A 61 -13.39 4.29 19.39
N TYR A 62 -12.62 4.61 18.36
CA TYR A 62 -12.70 3.89 17.09
C TYR A 62 -12.12 2.48 17.20
N VAL A 63 -12.75 1.51 16.54
CA VAL A 63 -12.14 0.21 16.28
C VAL A 63 -11.26 0.29 15.03
N VAL A 64 -10.12 -0.40 15.04
CA VAL A 64 -9.16 -0.36 13.94
C VAL A 64 -9.21 -1.66 13.16
N HIS A 65 -9.57 -1.56 11.89
CA HIS A 65 -9.45 -2.61 10.91
C HIS A 65 -8.19 -2.38 10.06
N TYR A 66 -7.46 -3.44 9.74
CA TYR A 66 -6.25 -3.30 8.93
C TYR A 66 -6.10 -4.40 7.87
N GLU A 67 -5.50 -3.99 6.76
CA GLU A 67 -5.01 -4.85 5.69
C GLU A 67 -3.73 -5.56 6.17
N ASN A 68 -3.74 -6.89 6.13
CA ASN A 68 -2.51 -7.66 6.25
C ASN A 68 -2.69 -9.05 5.67
N ALA A 69 -2.10 -9.27 4.50
CA ALA A 69 -2.03 -10.59 3.89
C ALA A 69 -0.98 -11.51 4.54
N GLN A 70 -0.12 -10.99 5.42
CA GLN A 70 0.85 -11.86 6.10
C GLN A 70 0.14 -12.86 7.00
N TYR A 71 0.73 -14.06 7.06
CA TYR A 71 0.36 -15.19 7.89
C TYR A 71 -0.77 -16.07 7.36
N GLN A 72 -0.50 -17.36 7.41
CA GLN A 72 -1.49 -18.43 7.48
C GLN A 72 -2.31 -18.30 8.78
N THR A 73 -3.55 -18.73 8.75
CA THR A 73 -4.38 -18.92 9.94
C THR A 73 -3.90 -20.19 10.67
N PRO A 74 -3.97 -20.25 12.01
CA PRO A 74 -3.67 -21.49 12.74
C PRO A 74 -4.50 -22.66 12.20
N GLY A 75 -3.82 -23.74 11.80
CA GLY A 75 -4.45 -24.94 11.22
C GLY A 75 -4.51 -24.97 9.68
N ASP A 76 -3.98 -23.95 9.00
CA ASP A 76 -3.82 -24.03 7.55
C ASP A 76 -2.80 -25.11 7.14
N GLU A 77 -3.25 -26.02 6.27
CA GLU A 77 -2.41 -27.05 5.65
C GLU A 77 -2.27 -26.74 4.15
N PRO A 78 -1.21 -26.03 3.72
CA PRO A 78 -0.97 -25.79 2.30
C PRO A 78 -0.55 -27.09 1.60
N THR A 79 -1.06 -27.29 0.38
CA THR A 79 -0.52 -28.27 -0.56
C THR A 79 0.92 -27.91 -0.93
N GLN A 80 1.68 -28.86 -1.47
CA GLN A 80 3.06 -28.61 -1.92
C GLN A 80 3.17 -27.46 -2.94
N ALA A 81 2.20 -27.36 -3.86
CA ALA A 81 2.17 -26.29 -4.86
C ALA A 81 1.90 -24.92 -4.22
N GLU A 82 0.95 -24.85 -3.27
CA GLU A 82 0.66 -23.61 -2.52
C GLU A 82 1.87 -23.20 -1.67
N GLN A 83 2.54 -24.15 -1.02
CA GLN A 83 3.73 -23.90 -0.22
C GLN A 83 4.86 -23.31 -1.07
N SER A 84 5.09 -23.85 -2.27
CA SER A 84 6.10 -23.29 -3.19
C SER A 84 5.80 -21.84 -3.56
N VAL A 85 4.52 -21.49 -3.77
CA VAL A 85 4.11 -20.11 -4.08
C VAL A 85 4.26 -19.19 -2.87
N LEU A 86 3.98 -19.68 -1.66
CA LEU A 86 4.21 -18.95 -0.41
C LEU A 86 5.69 -18.64 -0.20
N ASP A 87 6.56 -19.63 -0.44
CA ASP A 87 8.02 -19.47 -0.34
C ASP A 87 8.51 -18.43 -1.35
N ASP A 88 8.05 -18.49 -2.60
CA ASP A 88 8.40 -17.53 -3.64
C ASP A 88 7.91 -16.11 -3.33
N LEU A 89 6.73 -15.98 -2.72
CA LEU A 89 6.16 -14.71 -2.27
C LEU A 89 7.00 -14.11 -1.12
N ASN A 90 7.43 -14.92 -0.16
CA ASN A 90 8.30 -14.50 0.93
C ASN A 90 9.67 -14.05 0.40
N ALA A 91 10.31 -14.87 -0.44
CA ALA A 91 11.58 -14.51 -1.07
C ALA A 91 11.50 -13.20 -1.87
N LEU A 92 10.37 -12.96 -2.56
CA LEU A 92 10.15 -11.71 -3.28
C LEU A 92 10.01 -10.50 -2.33
N ARG A 93 9.35 -10.66 -1.18
CA ARG A 93 9.21 -9.58 -0.18
C ARG A 93 10.53 -9.23 0.48
N ASP A 94 11.37 -10.23 0.74
CA ASP A 94 12.71 -10.02 1.28
C ASP A 94 13.58 -9.28 0.26
N LEU A 95 13.53 -9.73 -1.01
CA LEU A 95 14.22 -9.08 -2.11
C LEU A 95 13.77 -7.61 -2.25
N GLU A 96 12.47 -7.34 -2.26
CA GLU A 96 11.98 -5.95 -2.29
C GLU A 96 12.45 -5.13 -1.11
N THR A 97 12.43 -5.67 0.10
CA THR A 97 12.91 -4.99 1.31
C THR A 97 14.38 -4.59 1.14
N VAL A 98 15.22 -5.51 0.68
CA VAL A 98 16.64 -5.24 0.38
C VAL A 98 16.79 -4.19 -0.73
N ARG A 99 15.97 -4.24 -1.78
CA ARG A 99 16.03 -3.27 -2.89
C ARG A 99 15.50 -1.88 -2.51
N MET A 100 14.60 -1.79 -1.54
CA MET A 100 14.05 -0.52 -1.07
C MET A 100 14.88 0.12 0.04
N ALA A 101 15.68 -0.66 0.79
CA ALA A 101 16.50 -0.15 1.89
C ALA A 101 17.51 0.96 1.51
N PRO A 102 18.23 0.93 0.36
CA PRO A 102 19.12 2.03 -0.06
C PRO A 102 18.42 3.37 -0.26
N LEU A 103 17.09 3.33 -0.30
CA LEU A 103 16.22 4.47 -0.45
C LEU A 103 15.72 4.97 0.89
N GLY A 104 16.18 4.39 2.01
CA GLY A 104 15.65 4.56 3.35
C GLY A 104 14.19 4.15 3.53
N TRP A 105 13.56 3.54 2.52
CA TRP A 105 12.15 3.13 2.59
C TRP A 105 12.02 1.84 3.38
N VAL A 106 10.97 1.78 4.20
CA VAL A 106 10.62 0.65 5.05
C VAL A 106 9.26 0.09 4.65
N ARG A 107 9.03 -1.18 4.95
CA ARG A 107 7.83 -1.92 4.57
C ARG A 107 6.71 -1.70 5.59
N GLN A 108 5.47 -1.51 5.13
CA GLN A 108 4.30 -1.22 5.97
C GLN A 108 3.99 -2.30 7.04
N PRO A 109 3.85 -3.61 6.69
CA PRO A 109 3.46 -4.64 7.66
C PRO A 109 4.28 -4.70 8.95
N SER A 110 5.56 -4.30 8.95
CA SER A 110 6.38 -4.29 10.16
C SER A 110 6.07 -3.14 11.12
N LEU A 111 5.22 -2.18 10.72
CA LEU A 111 4.99 -0.94 11.47
C LEU A 111 3.50 -0.68 11.77
N LEU A 112 2.59 -1.05 10.86
CA LEU A 112 1.16 -0.84 11.03
C LEU A 112 0.45 -2.12 11.46
N HIS A 113 0.70 -2.56 12.69
CA HIS A 113 -0.03 -3.64 13.36
C HIS A 113 -0.06 -3.41 14.87
N HIS A 114 -1.14 -3.82 15.53
CA HIS A 114 -1.27 -3.75 16.98
C HIS A 114 -2.16 -4.91 17.48
N PRO A 115 -1.91 -5.47 18.68
CA PRO A 115 -2.69 -6.62 19.19
C PRO A 115 -4.20 -6.38 19.33
N THR A 116 -4.62 -5.12 19.51
CA THR A 116 -6.05 -4.76 19.62
C THR A 116 -6.71 -4.46 18.28
N TRP A 117 -5.93 -4.39 17.19
CA TRP A 117 -6.47 -4.15 15.86
C TRP A 117 -7.02 -5.44 15.26
N GLN A 118 -8.06 -5.32 14.43
CA GLN A 118 -8.71 -6.46 13.81
C GLN A 118 -8.26 -6.61 12.36
N ARG A 119 -7.72 -7.78 12.01
CA ARG A 119 -7.44 -8.12 10.61
C ARG A 119 -8.76 -8.40 9.89
N LYS A 120 -9.07 -7.63 8.84
CA LYS A 120 -10.26 -7.82 7.99
C LYS A 120 -9.85 -8.02 6.53
N ASP A 121 -9.00 -9.01 6.30
CA ASP A 121 -8.34 -9.24 5.02
C ASP A 121 -8.15 -10.75 4.78
N LEU A 122 -7.83 -11.12 3.54
CA LEU A 122 -7.44 -12.47 3.16
C LEU A 122 -6.01 -12.78 3.63
N THR A 123 -5.74 -14.03 4.01
CA THR A 123 -4.37 -14.51 4.18
C THR A 123 -3.67 -14.66 2.82
N ASP A 124 -2.34 -14.74 2.81
CA ASP A 124 -1.58 -15.08 1.60
C ASP A 124 -2.04 -16.40 0.98
N LEU A 125 -2.37 -17.39 1.82
CA LEU A 125 -2.85 -18.69 1.34
C LEU A 125 -4.24 -18.59 0.71
N ASP A 126 -5.16 -17.79 1.30
CA ASP A 126 -6.46 -17.52 0.70
C ASP A 126 -6.33 -16.82 -0.66
N VAL A 127 -5.41 -15.85 -0.76
CA VAL A 127 -5.10 -15.16 -2.01
C VAL A 127 -4.62 -16.18 -3.06
N ILE A 128 -3.71 -17.08 -2.69
CA ILE A 128 -3.19 -18.11 -3.60
C ILE A 128 -4.30 -19.07 -4.04
N ARG A 129 -5.14 -19.53 -3.11
CA ARG A 129 -6.27 -20.44 -3.40
C ARG A 129 -7.27 -19.82 -4.37
N GLN A 130 -7.61 -18.55 -4.16
CA GLN A 130 -8.59 -17.86 -5.01
C GLN A 130 -8.01 -17.45 -6.37
N ALA A 131 -6.75 -17.02 -6.42
CA ALA A 131 -6.12 -16.63 -7.69
C ALA A 131 -5.65 -17.84 -8.51
N GLY A 132 -5.31 -18.95 -7.84
CA GLY A 132 -4.69 -20.13 -8.41
C GLY A 132 -3.15 -20.07 -8.41
N THR A 133 -2.51 -21.21 -8.11
CA THR A 133 -1.05 -21.34 -8.04
C THR A 133 -0.35 -20.95 -9.34
N ASP A 134 -0.92 -21.29 -10.50
CA ASP A 134 -0.36 -20.96 -11.82
C ASP A 134 -0.35 -19.45 -12.07
N ALA A 135 -1.45 -18.78 -11.70
CA ALA A 135 -1.57 -17.34 -11.88
C ALA A 135 -0.64 -16.59 -10.92
N MET A 136 -0.56 -17.04 -9.67
CA MET A 136 0.37 -16.49 -8.68
C MET A 136 1.83 -16.72 -9.06
N THR A 137 2.19 -17.92 -9.51
CA THR A 137 3.57 -18.20 -10.01
C THR A 137 3.94 -17.27 -11.15
N HIS A 138 3.03 -17.06 -12.10
CA HIS A 138 3.25 -16.13 -13.21
C HIS A 138 3.41 -14.68 -12.74
N TYR A 139 2.56 -14.23 -11.81
CA TYR A 139 2.65 -12.91 -11.19
C TYR A 139 3.98 -12.71 -10.46
N LEU A 140 4.37 -13.66 -9.62
CA LEU A 140 5.61 -13.61 -8.84
C LEU A 140 6.85 -13.63 -9.72
N THR A 141 6.87 -14.45 -10.78
CA THR A 141 7.96 -14.48 -11.76
C THR A 141 8.12 -13.11 -12.44
N THR A 142 7.01 -12.53 -12.90
CA THR A 142 7.00 -11.22 -13.55
C THR A 142 7.47 -10.12 -12.61
N ARG A 143 7.01 -10.15 -11.34
CA ARG A 143 7.40 -9.15 -10.35
C ARG A 143 8.85 -9.33 -9.89
N ARG A 144 9.33 -10.56 -9.73
CA ARG A 144 10.72 -10.89 -9.37
C ARG A 144 11.70 -10.36 -10.40
N ALA A 145 11.39 -10.46 -11.70
CA ALA A 145 12.22 -9.89 -12.76
C ALA A 145 12.42 -8.36 -12.65
N LEU A 146 11.56 -7.66 -11.90
CA LEU A 146 11.70 -6.23 -11.60
C LEU A 146 12.63 -5.95 -10.40
N PHE A 147 13.08 -6.94 -9.64
CA PHE A 147 13.93 -6.73 -8.46
C PHE A 147 15.18 -7.62 -8.43
N ASP A 148 15.18 -8.68 -9.24
CA ASP A 148 16.24 -9.67 -9.32
C ASP A 148 17.32 -9.22 -10.31
N TRP A 149 18.35 -8.60 -9.75
CA TRP A 149 19.59 -8.26 -10.43
C TRP A 149 20.76 -8.41 -9.48
N PRO A 150 22.00 -8.57 -10.00
CA PRO A 150 23.18 -8.72 -9.15
C PRO A 150 23.39 -7.50 -8.24
N ASP A 151 23.80 -7.73 -6.99
CA ASP A 151 23.91 -6.67 -5.96
C ASP A 151 24.86 -5.54 -6.34
N GLN A 152 25.90 -5.82 -7.13
CA GLN A 152 26.83 -4.84 -7.68
C GLN A 152 26.17 -3.90 -8.71
N GLN A 153 24.95 -4.17 -9.17
CA GLN A 153 24.21 -3.37 -10.15
C GLN A 153 23.19 -2.43 -9.50
N VAL A 154 23.55 -1.77 -8.40
CA VAL A 154 22.70 -0.82 -7.66
C VAL A 154 22.07 0.26 -8.56
N TRP A 155 22.72 0.63 -9.66
CA TRP A 155 22.18 1.56 -10.66
C TRP A 155 20.86 1.10 -11.32
N ARG A 156 20.53 -0.20 -11.29
CA ARG A 156 19.23 -0.71 -11.76
C ARG A 156 18.07 -0.22 -10.91
N LEU A 157 18.33 0.15 -9.66
CA LEU A 157 17.35 0.80 -8.80
C LEU A 157 16.83 2.09 -9.43
N SER A 158 17.69 2.85 -10.14
CA SER A 158 17.28 4.04 -10.89
C SER A 158 16.20 3.74 -11.96
N ARG A 159 16.23 2.56 -12.59
CA ARG A 159 15.15 2.14 -13.50
C ARG A 159 13.86 1.82 -12.77
N VAL A 160 13.92 1.09 -11.65
CA VAL A 160 12.73 0.82 -10.84
C VAL A 160 12.07 2.10 -10.36
N TYR A 161 12.88 3.09 -10.00
CA TYR A 161 12.43 4.44 -9.69
C TYR A 161 11.73 5.14 -10.84
N ALA A 162 12.34 5.13 -12.01
CA ALA A 162 11.74 5.73 -13.19
C ALA A 162 10.39 5.07 -13.50
N PHE A 163 10.33 3.74 -13.41
CA PHE A 163 9.11 2.96 -13.61
C PHE A 163 8.05 3.27 -12.56
N PHE A 164 8.41 3.29 -11.27
CA PHE A 164 7.51 3.60 -10.17
C PHE A 164 6.98 5.03 -10.25
N ALA A 165 7.85 6.02 -10.43
CA ALA A 165 7.44 7.41 -10.57
C ALA A 165 6.55 7.63 -11.81
N LEU A 166 6.81 6.90 -12.90
CA LEU A 166 5.95 6.92 -14.08
C LEU A 166 4.59 6.26 -13.81
N SER A 167 4.57 5.05 -13.23
CA SER A 167 3.33 4.32 -12.98
C SER A 167 2.43 5.08 -12.01
N THR A 168 2.97 5.63 -10.92
CA THR A 168 2.21 6.48 -10.00
C THR A 168 1.67 7.73 -10.70
N ARG A 169 2.43 8.37 -11.60
CA ARG A 169 1.94 9.51 -12.40
C ARG A 169 0.81 9.13 -13.34
N LEU A 170 0.91 7.97 -13.98
CA LEU A 170 -0.14 7.48 -14.87
C LEU A 170 -1.41 7.13 -14.07
N ILE A 171 -1.27 6.48 -12.91
CA ILE A 171 -2.40 6.17 -12.02
C ILE A 171 -3.07 7.46 -11.53
N ALA A 172 -2.29 8.42 -11.01
CA ALA A 172 -2.82 9.71 -10.55
C ALA A 172 -3.50 10.49 -11.69
N SER A 173 -2.91 10.50 -12.90
CA SER A 173 -3.52 11.11 -14.08
C SER A 173 -4.78 10.38 -14.53
N SER A 174 -4.83 9.05 -14.41
CA SER A 174 -6.02 8.25 -14.76
C SER A 174 -7.17 8.56 -13.81
N ALA A 175 -6.87 8.61 -12.50
CA ALA A 175 -7.84 8.98 -11.47
C ALA A 175 -8.40 10.40 -11.70
N ALA A 176 -7.55 11.38 -12.01
CA ALA A 176 -7.99 12.76 -12.29
C ALA A 176 -8.86 12.89 -13.55
N LYS A 177 -8.80 11.91 -14.47
CA LYS A 177 -9.61 11.88 -15.69
C LYS A 177 -10.84 10.97 -15.57
N ASN A 178 -11.07 10.38 -14.39
CA ASN A 178 -12.07 9.33 -14.18
C ASN A 178 -11.97 8.19 -15.22
N THR A 179 -10.76 7.90 -15.72
CA THR A 179 -10.58 6.81 -16.68
C THR A 179 -10.48 5.49 -15.95
N VAL A 180 -11.43 4.60 -16.21
CA VAL A 180 -11.40 3.22 -15.69
C VAL A 180 -10.16 2.52 -16.26
N PRO A 181 -9.29 1.94 -15.41
CA PRO A 181 -8.16 1.15 -15.89
C PRO A 181 -8.65 0.05 -16.81
N ARG A 182 -7.99 -0.11 -17.96
CA ARG A 182 -8.29 -1.25 -18.83
C ARG A 182 -7.87 -2.53 -18.09
N PRO A 183 -8.69 -3.59 -18.12
CA PRO A 183 -8.30 -4.86 -17.51
C PRO A 183 -7.02 -5.39 -18.16
N HIS A 184 -6.23 -6.12 -17.39
CA HIS A 184 -4.98 -6.71 -17.89
C HIS A 184 -5.28 -7.67 -19.05
N ARG A 185 -4.42 -7.71 -20.08
CA ARG A 185 -4.66 -8.59 -21.25
C ARG A 185 -4.48 -10.07 -20.91
N ASP A 186 -3.49 -10.38 -20.07
CA ASP A 186 -3.27 -11.75 -19.58
C ASP A 186 -4.37 -12.14 -18.55
N PRO A 187 -5.14 -13.21 -18.76
CA PRO A 187 -6.17 -13.69 -17.83
C PRO A 187 -5.62 -14.05 -16.45
N ARG A 188 -4.39 -14.57 -16.33
CA ARG A 188 -3.77 -14.90 -15.03
C ARG A 188 -3.54 -13.65 -14.20
N MET A 189 -3.03 -12.60 -14.83
CA MET A 189 -2.82 -11.31 -14.17
C MET A 189 -4.15 -10.63 -13.81
N ARG A 190 -5.23 -10.86 -14.59
CA ARG A 190 -6.57 -10.42 -14.19
C ARG A 190 -7.09 -11.16 -12.96
N ALA A 191 -6.93 -12.48 -12.90
CA ALA A 191 -7.34 -13.27 -11.74
C ALA A 191 -6.62 -12.81 -10.46
N VAL A 192 -5.30 -12.62 -10.55
CA VAL A 192 -4.51 -12.09 -9.42
C VAL A 192 -4.96 -10.66 -9.06
N ALA A 193 -5.16 -9.77 -10.02
CA ALA A 193 -5.62 -8.41 -9.75
C ALA A 193 -7.00 -8.41 -9.08
N GLN A 194 -7.95 -9.21 -9.57
CA GLN A 194 -9.29 -9.34 -9.00
C GLN A 194 -9.23 -9.76 -7.53
N VAL A 195 -8.37 -10.72 -7.17
CA VAL A 195 -8.23 -11.13 -5.77
C VAL A 195 -7.51 -10.06 -4.95
N LEU A 196 -6.37 -9.55 -5.44
CA LEU A 196 -5.53 -8.60 -4.70
C LEU A 196 -6.21 -7.24 -4.46
N THR A 197 -7.13 -6.81 -5.33
CA THR A 197 -7.90 -5.57 -5.15
C THR A 197 -9.35 -5.83 -4.84
N ASP A 198 -10.10 -6.46 -5.73
CA ASP A 198 -11.57 -6.42 -5.70
C ASP A 198 -12.13 -7.26 -4.55
N THR A 199 -11.73 -8.53 -4.45
CA THR A 199 -12.20 -9.42 -3.38
C THR A 199 -11.81 -8.89 -2.00
N ARG A 200 -10.55 -8.49 -1.83
CA ARG A 200 -10.05 -7.95 -0.55
C ARG A 200 -10.73 -6.65 -0.17
N THR A 201 -11.04 -5.79 -1.15
CA THR A 201 -11.82 -4.57 -0.92
C THR A 201 -13.24 -4.88 -0.46
N ALA A 202 -13.91 -5.84 -1.11
CA ALA A 202 -15.26 -6.25 -0.73
C ALA A 202 -15.32 -6.79 0.70
N LEU A 203 -14.36 -7.65 1.08
CA LEU A 203 -14.25 -8.17 2.44
C LEU A 203 -14.04 -7.07 3.49
N ALA A 204 -13.12 -6.14 3.21
CA ALA A 204 -12.83 -5.03 4.11
C ALA A 204 -14.03 -4.09 4.27
N LEU A 205 -14.74 -3.82 3.17
CA LEU A 205 -15.94 -3.01 3.16
C LEU A 205 -17.07 -3.65 3.96
N ASP A 206 -17.37 -4.92 3.69
CA ASP A 206 -18.41 -5.66 4.41
C ASP A 206 -18.16 -5.63 5.92
N ALA A 207 -16.92 -5.88 6.34
CA ALA A 207 -16.54 -5.77 7.75
C ALA A 207 -16.74 -4.36 8.33
N ALA A 208 -16.38 -3.31 7.59
CA ALA A 208 -16.51 -1.94 8.07
C ALA A 208 -17.97 -1.47 8.16
N VAL A 209 -18.81 -1.82 7.19
CA VAL A 209 -20.23 -1.39 7.17
C VAL A 209 -21.10 -2.18 8.14
N THR A 210 -20.71 -3.40 8.48
CA THR A 210 -21.44 -4.25 9.46
C THR A 210 -21.01 -4.01 10.90
N THR A 211 -19.87 -3.36 11.12
CA THR A 211 -19.42 -2.93 12.44
C THR A 211 -20.28 -1.78 12.93
N THR A 212 -20.74 -1.82 14.18
CA THR A 212 -21.63 -0.78 14.73
C THR A 212 -20.87 0.44 15.25
N GLU A 213 -19.62 0.23 15.65
CA GLU A 213 -18.69 1.22 16.16
C GLU A 213 -18.08 2.05 15.02
N ASP A 214 -17.59 3.22 15.39
CA ASP A 214 -16.80 4.02 14.47
C ASP A 214 -15.51 3.27 14.11
N THR A 215 -15.14 3.28 12.84
CA THR A 215 -14.10 2.38 12.32
C THR A 215 -12.97 3.15 11.65
N VAL A 216 -11.72 2.82 11.97
CA VAL A 216 -10.55 3.19 11.16
C VAL A 216 -10.20 2.04 10.24
N MET A 217 -10.16 2.29 8.94
CA MET A 217 -9.74 1.33 7.92
C MET A 217 -8.33 1.66 7.43
N ILE A 218 -7.34 0.80 7.68
CA ILE A 218 -5.96 0.92 7.17
C ILE A 218 -5.76 0.03 5.92
N TRP A 219 -5.79 0.61 4.72
CA TRP A 219 -5.68 -0.13 3.45
C TRP A 219 -4.74 0.52 2.45
N GLY A 220 -4.15 -0.27 1.57
CA GLY A 220 -3.31 0.17 0.48
C GLY A 220 -4.07 1.08 -0.48
N ALA A 221 -3.41 2.14 -0.95
CA ALA A 221 -4.05 3.17 -1.78
C ALA A 221 -4.70 2.63 -3.08
N ALA A 222 -4.29 1.44 -3.54
CA ALA A 222 -4.90 0.76 -4.68
C ALA A 222 -6.36 0.33 -4.44
N HIS A 223 -6.78 0.13 -3.18
CA HIS A 223 -8.13 -0.29 -2.81
C HIS A 223 -9.14 0.86 -2.77
N LEU A 224 -8.66 2.09 -2.64
CA LEU A 224 -9.54 3.23 -2.36
C LEU A 224 -10.63 3.50 -3.42
N PRO A 225 -10.42 3.28 -4.74
CA PRO A 225 -11.53 3.36 -5.69
C PRO A 225 -12.70 2.46 -5.30
N GLY A 226 -12.42 1.20 -5.00
CA GLY A 226 -13.44 0.24 -4.58
C GLY A 226 -14.03 0.60 -3.22
N ILE A 227 -13.20 1.01 -2.26
CA ILE A 227 -13.66 1.41 -0.91
C ILE A 227 -14.61 2.61 -1.00
N HIS A 228 -14.25 3.66 -1.72
CA HIS A 228 -15.10 4.84 -1.85
C HIS A 228 -16.44 4.51 -2.52
N THR A 229 -16.40 3.75 -3.63
CA THR A 229 -17.62 3.33 -4.32
C THR A 229 -18.50 2.48 -3.40
N GLY A 230 -17.91 1.54 -2.66
CA GLY A 230 -18.62 0.68 -1.72
C GLY A 230 -19.26 1.45 -0.55
N LEU A 231 -18.49 2.33 0.10
CA LEU A 231 -19.00 3.16 1.19
C LEU A 231 -20.12 4.11 0.73
N THR A 232 -19.97 4.71 -0.46
CA THR A 232 -21.02 5.56 -1.04
C THR A 232 -22.29 4.75 -1.34
N ALA A 233 -22.14 3.53 -1.85
CA ALA A 233 -23.27 2.63 -2.12
C ALA A 233 -23.95 2.16 -0.82
N ALA A 234 -23.20 2.07 0.29
CA ALA A 234 -23.70 1.76 1.62
C ALA A 234 -24.33 2.97 2.36
N GLY A 235 -24.43 4.13 1.70
CA GLY A 235 -25.06 5.33 2.27
C GLY A 235 -24.11 6.27 3.02
N HIS A 236 -22.82 5.96 3.13
CA HIS A 236 -21.85 6.87 3.73
C HIS A 236 -21.48 8.00 2.76
N HIS A 237 -21.31 9.20 3.29
CA HIS A 237 -20.86 10.38 2.55
C HIS A 237 -19.50 10.85 3.05
N LEU A 238 -18.72 11.48 2.17
CA LEU A 238 -17.52 12.18 2.62
C LEU A 238 -17.88 13.28 3.62
N ASP A 239 -17.15 13.32 4.73
CA ASP A 239 -17.30 14.31 5.79
C ASP A 239 -16.08 15.25 5.80
N GLY A 240 -16.04 16.14 4.81
CA GLY A 240 -14.97 17.12 4.63
C GLY A 240 -13.85 16.71 3.68
N ASP A 241 -12.77 17.51 3.69
CA ASP A 241 -11.62 17.30 2.82
C ASP A 241 -10.66 16.24 3.40
N PRO A 242 -10.03 15.41 2.55
CA PRO A 242 -9.07 14.43 3.02
C PRO A 242 -7.81 15.09 3.57
N GLN A 243 -7.26 14.52 4.63
CA GLN A 243 -5.93 14.88 5.12
C GLN A 243 -4.87 14.15 4.30
N TRP A 244 -3.79 14.84 3.93
CA TRP A 244 -2.76 14.26 3.07
C TRP A 244 -1.47 14.00 3.85
N ARG A 245 -1.01 12.75 3.86
CA ARG A 245 0.25 12.34 4.48
C ARG A 245 1.31 12.09 3.42
N THR A 246 2.53 12.55 3.69
CA THR A 246 3.64 12.44 2.74
C THR A 246 4.29 11.07 2.89
N VAL A 247 4.15 10.21 1.88
CA VAL A 247 4.79 8.89 1.80
C VAL A 247 6.31 9.05 1.67
N GLY A 248 6.73 10.01 0.85
CA GLY A 248 8.12 10.32 0.60
C GLY A 248 8.33 11.05 -0.71
N TYR A 249 9.60 11.23 -1.05
CA TYR A 249 10.00 11.95 -2.25
C TYR A 249 10.51 11.03 -3.35
N LEU A 250 9.95 11.18 -4.55
CA LEU A 250 10.41 10.51 -5.74
C LEU A 250 11.37 11.40 -6.54
N PRO A 251 12.52 10.91 -7.01
CA PRO A 251 13.31 11.62 -8.01
C PRO A 251 12.51 11.83 -9.30
N SER A 252 12.93 12.82 -10.08
CA SER A 252 12.30 13.06 -11.37
C SER A 252 12.53 11.86 -12.31
N ILE A 253 11.51 11.50 -13.10
CA ILE A 253 11.63 10.41 -14.09
C ILE A 253 12.85 10.62 -14.99
N ALA A 254 13.08 11.86 -15.45
CA ALA A 254 14.23 12.20 -16.28
C ALA A 254 15.57 12.00 -15.55
N ALA A 255 15.69 12.41 -14.28
CA ALA A 255 16.91 12.20 -13.51
C ALA A 255 17.16 10.71 -13.25
N SER A 256 16.12 9.93 -12.94
CA SER A 256 16.22 8.49 -12.74
C SER A 256 16.60 7.75 -14.03
N ALA A 257 16.01 8.14 -15.17
CA ALA A 257 16.36 7.59 -16.48
C ALA A 257 17.81 7.92 -16.86
N LEU A 258 18.25 9.17 -16.66
CA LEU A 258 19.63 9.58 -16.93
C LEU A 258 20.63 8.79 -16.06
N ARG A 259 20.37 8.67 -14.75
CA ARG A 259 21.20 7.86 -13.84
C ARG A 259 21.27 6.40 -14.27
N TYR A 260 20.15 5.82 -14.68
CA TYR A 260 20.13 4.45 -15.20
C TYR A 260 21.01 4.29 -16.44
N LEU A 261 20.90 5.21 -17.41
CA LEU A 261 21.73 5.21 -18.63
C LEU A 261 23.22 5.40 -18.32
N LEU A 262 23.55 6.23 -17.33
CA LEU A 262 24.91 6.47 -16.85
C LEU A 262 25.41 5.41 -15.85
N ARG A 263 24.62 4.37 -15.56
CA ARG A 263 24.92 3.33 -14.55
C ARG A 263 25.28 3.91 -13.17
N GLN A 264 24.60 4.97 -12.78
CA GLN A 264 24.74 5.61 -11.47
C GLN A 264 23.65 5.13 -10.50
N PRO A 265 23.97 4.97 -9.21
CA PRO A 265 22.98 4.71 -8.19
C PRO A 265 21.96 5.87 -8.09
N PRO A 266 20.75 5.60 -7.58
CA PRO A 266 19.80 6.66 -7.29
C PRO A 266 20.43 7.62 -6.29
N ALA A 267 20.15 8.92 -6.45
CA ALA A 267 20.43 9.89 -5.40
C ALA A 267 19.20 10.00 -4.50
N MET A 268 19.43 10.00 -3.19
CA MET A 268 18.40 10.39 -2.23
C MET A 268 17.93 11.81 -2.56
N HIS A 269 16.62 12.04 -2.43
CA HIS A 269 16.07 13.38 -2.63
C HIS A 269 16.65 14.33 -1.55
N PRO A 270 17.01 15.59 -1.84
CA PRO A 270 17.57 16.49 -0.82
C PRO A 270 16.62 16.74 0.37
N ARG A 271 15.32 16.54 0.14
CA ARG A 271 14.26 16.62 1.16
C ARG A 271 13.85 15.27 1.73
N TYR A 272 14.64 14.22 1.56
CA TYR A 272 14.45 12.89 2.14
C TYR A 272 14.51 12.90 3.70
N HIS A 273 14.22 14.05 4.30
CA HIS A 273 14.26 14.43 5.69
C HIS A 273 15.54 14.04 6.44
N HIS A 274 16.32 15.10 6.72
CA HIS A 274 16.66 15.44 8.09
C HIS A 274 15.39 15.36 8.96
N ALA A 275 14.99 14.16 9.36
CA ALA A 275 14.18 14.03 10.54
C ALA A 275 15.11 14.53 11.65
N THR A 276 14.69 15.56 12.38
CA THR A 276 15.22 15.79 13.73
C THR A 276 15.27 14.41 14.39
N PRO A 277 16.44 13.93 14.87
CA PRO A 277 16.50 12.64 15.52
C PRO A 277 15.49 12.65 16.65
N ALA A 278 14.39 11.94 16.47
CA ALA A 278 13.38 11.79 17.49
C ALA A 278 13.93 10.85 18.56
N ALA A 279 13.49 11.07 19.79
CA ALA A 279 13.79 10.20 20.93
C ALA A 279 13.57 8.72 20.52
N PRO A 280 14.44 7.80 20.96
CA PRO A 280 14.35 6.40 20.60
C PRO A 280 12.94 5.88 20.85
N LEU A 281 12.36 5.23 19.82
CA LEU A 281 11.17 4.42 19.98
C LEU A 281 11.48 3.45 21.14
N GLY A 282 10.60 3.41 22.14
CA GLY A 282 10.77 2.53 23.29
C GLY A 282 11.02 1.08 22.87
N PRO A 283 11.58 0.25 23.77
CA PRO A 283 11.97 -1.12 23.45
C PRO A 283 10.81 -1.85 22.75
N ALA A 284 11.13 -2.51 21.65
CA ALA A 284 10.17 -3.36 20.94
C ALA A 284 9.56 -4.37 21.93
N PRO A 285 8.24 -4.63 21.87
CA PRO A 285 7.63 -5.64 22.73
C PRO A 285 8.31 -6.99 22.49
N THR A 286 8.83 -7.58 23.55
CA THR A 286 9.32 -8.97 23.55
C THR A 286 8.14 -9.90 23.32
N LYS A 287 8.26 -10.76 22.31
CA LYS A 287 7.32 -11.86 22.05
C LYS A 287 7.26 -12.84 23.21
#